data_AF-A0A090MI09-F1
#
_entry.id   AF-A0A090MI09-F1
#
_cell.length_a   1.000
_cell.length_b   1.000
_cell.length_c   1.000
_cell.angle_alpha   90.00
_cell.angle_beta   90.00
_cell.angle_gamma   90.00
#
_symmetry.space_group_name_H-M   'P 1'
#
loop_
_entity.id
_entity.type
_entity.pdbx_description
1 polymer ?
#
loop_
_entity_poly.entity_id
_entity_poly.type
_entity_poly.pdbx_seq_one_letter_code
_entity_poly.pdbx_strand_id
1 'polypeptide(L)'
;MSKTKNSVASELDTPTDLQQAAVDKIAAAVNALLADVFALYLKTKNFHWHMSGRHFRDYHLMLDEHSDQIFATTDQLAERIRKLGGNTLRSIGQIAKLQTTTMRTMCRRARCCAS
;
A
#
# COMPACT_ATOMS: atom_id res chain seq x y z
N MET A 1 -35.95 -7.68 11.73
CA MET A 1 -35.01 -8.35 10.79
C MET A 1 -33.68 -8.52 11.50
N SER A 2 -33.27 -9.78 11.71
CA SER A 2 -32.17 -10.18 12.60
C SER A 2 -30.83 -9.62 12.13
N LYS A 3 -30.09 -8.92 13.00
CA LYS A 3 -28.69 -8.58 12.76
C LYS A 3 -27.87 -9.86 12.94
N THR A 4 -27.43 -10.46 11.85
CA THR A 4 -26.49 -11.59 11.87
C THR A 4 -25.17 -11.10 12.46
N LYS A 5 -24.95 -11.35 13.76
CA LYS A 5 -23.62 -11.22 14.37
C LYS A 5 -22.78 -12.36 13.80
N ASN A 6 -21.92 -12.08 12.83
CA ASN A 6 -20.81 -12.98 12.51
C ASN A 6 -19.89 -13.02 13.73
N SER A 7 -20.13 -13.97 14.64
CA SER A 7 -19.21 -14.24 15.74
C SER A 7 -17.96 -14.86 15.14
N VAL A 8 -16.85 -14.14 15.19
CA VAL A 8 -15.53 -14.69 14.89
C VAL A 8 -15.29 -15.85 15.88
N ALA A 9 -14.74 -16.98 15.43
CA ALA A 9 -14.39 -18.07 16.33
C ALA A 9 -13.45 -17.54 17.43
N SER A 10 -13.63 -17.97 18.68
CA SER A 10 -12.87 -17.46 19.83
C SER A 10 -11.36 -17.64 19.69
N GLU A 11 -10.93 -18.65 18.91
CA GLU A 11 -9.52 -18.92 18.60
C GLU A 11 -8.88 -17.84 17.68
N LEU A 12 -9.70 -17.10 16.95
CA LEU A 12 -9.29 -16.06 16.01
C LEU A 12 -9.52 -14.65 16.57
N ASP A 13 -9.97 -14.56 17.82
CA ASP A 13 -10.19 -13.28 18.48
C ASP A 13 -8.84 -12.58 18.72
N THR A 14 -8.80 -11.29 18.39
CA THR A 14 -7.58 -10.48 18.53
C THR A 14 -7.83 -9.48 19.65
N PRO A 15 -7.44 -9.80 20.90
CA PRO A 15 -7.74 -8.95 22.04
C PRO A 15 -7.09 -7.57 21.86
N THR A 16 -7.88 -6.52 22.00
CA THR A 16 -7.47 -5.13 21.86
C THR A 16 -8.26 -4.28 22.84
N ASP A 17 -7.62 -3.25 23.41
CA ASP A 17 -8.26 -2.31 24.33
C ASP A 17 -9.16 -1.29 23.60
N LEU A 18 -9.23 -1.38 22.27
CA LEU A 18 -9.99 -0.48 21.42
C LEU A 18 -11.41 -1.00 21.16
N GLN A 19 -12.38 -0.10 21.17
CA GLN A 19 -13.72 -0.40 20.69
C GLN A 19 -13.68 -0.73 19.18
N GLN A 20 -14.54 -1.64 18.73
CA GLN A 20 -14.59 -2.06 17.32
C GLN A 20 -14.73 -0.87 16.35
N ALA A 21 -15.54 0.14 16.69
CA ALA A 21 -15.70 1.33 15.85
C ALA A 21 -14.40 2.15 15.69
N ALA A 22 -13.52 2.13 16.69
CA ALA A 22 -12.19 2.74 16.60
C ALA A 22 -11.25 1.90 15.72
N VAL A 23 -11.28 0.57 15.88
CA VAL A 23 -10.54 -0.38 15.03
C VAL A 23 -10.93 -0.20 13.56
N ASP A 24 -12.22 -0.09 13.25
CA ASP A 24 -12.73 0.06 11.89
C ASP A 24 -12.25 1.38 11.25
N LYS A 25 -12.27 2.48 12.00
CA LYS A 25 -11.76 3.78 11.54
C LYS A 25 -10.25 3.74 11.28
N ILE A 26 -9.48 3.12 12.17
CA ILE A 26 -8.04 2.96 12.01
C ILE A 26 -7.76 2.07 10.79
N ALA A 27 -8.43 0.93 10.67
CA ALA A 27 -8.28 0.02 9.55
C ALA A 27 -8.61 0.69 8.22
N ALA A 28 -9.66 1.52 8.16
CA ALA A 28 -9.99 2.27 6.94
C ALA A 28 -8.88 3.23 6.53
N ALA A 29 -8.35 4.03 7.48
CA ALA A 29 -7.28 4.97 7.21
C ALA A 29 -5.96 4.28 6.81
N VAL A 30 -5.57 3.23 7.53
CA VAL A 30 -4.33 2.50 7.25
C VAL A 30 -4.44 1.69 5.95
N ASN A 31 -5.62 1.17 5.60
CA ASN A 31 -5.81 0.52 4.29
C ASN A 31 -5.68 1.48 3.11
N ALA A 32 -6.14 2.74 3.25
CA ALA A 32 -5.92 3.77 2.24
C ALA A 32 -4.41 4.09 2.10
N LEU A 33 -3.72 4.25 3.24
CA LEU A 33 -2.26 4.46 3.26
C LEU A 33 -1.51 3.27 2.62
N LEU A 34 -1.86 2.04 2.98
CA LEU A 34 -1.25 0.83 2.43
C LEU A 34 -1.48 0.75 0.91
N ALA A 35 -2.66 1.13 0.43
CA ALA A 35 -2.94 1.20 -1.00
C ALA A 35 -2.04 2.23 -1.71
N ASP A 36 -1.83 3.40 -1.08
CA ASP A 36 -0.91 4.42 -1.58
C ASP A 36 0.56 3.96 -1.58
N VAL A 37 0.98 3.21 -0.57
CA VAL A 37 2.34 2.62 -0.50
C VAL A 37 2.56 1.64 -1.64
N PHE A 38 1.60 0.75 -1.93
CA PHE A 38 1.68 -0.14 -3.09
C PHE A 38 1.71 0.62 -4.42
N ALA A 39 0.89 1.67 -4.54
CA ALA A 39 0.89 2.53 -5.72
C ALA A 39 2.25 3.23 -5.90
N LEU A 40 2.85 3.71 -4.82
CA LEU A 40 4.17 4.35 -4.82
C LEU A 40 5.27 3.36 -5.20
N TYR A 41 5.27 2.16 -4.60
CA TYR A 41 6.20 1.08 -4.94
C TYR A 41 6.20 0.78 -6.45
N LEU A 42 5.01 0.56 -7.01
CA LEU A 42 4.87 0.27 -8.44
C LEU A 42 5.34 1.43 -9.31
N LYS A 43 5.13 2.69 -8.91
CA LYS A 43 5.65 3.87 -9.62
C LYS A 43 7.18 3.92 -9.57
N THR A 44 7.78 3.68 -8.41
CA THR A 44 9.24 3.67 -8.25
C THR A 44 9.88 2.59 -9.13
N LYS A 45 9.35 1.37 -9.11
CA LYS A 45 9.81 0.29 -10.01
C LYS A 45 9.58 0.64 -11.49
N ASN A 46 8.46 1.30 -11.82
CA ASN A 46 8.21 1.76 -13.18
C ASN A 46 9.30 2.75 -13.66
N PHE A 47 9.72 3.70 -12.83
CA PHE A 47 10.87 4.55 -13.16
C PHE A 47 12.15 3.73 -13.26
N HIS A 48 12.45 2.88 -12.29
CA HIS A 48 13.65 2.04 -12.30
C HIS A 48 13.80 1.24 -13.61
N TRP A 49 12.69 0.69 -14.15
CA TRP A 49 12.69 -0.05 -15.42
C TRP A 49 12.83 0.82 -16.67
N HIS A 50 12.32 2.06 -16.64
CA HIS A 50 12.25 2.94 -17.82
C HIS A 50 13.21 4.13 -17.78
N MET A 51 14.02 4.26 -16.73
CA MET A 51 15.06 5.28 -16.63
C MET A 51 16.16 5.03 -17.68
N SER A 52 16.70 6.12 -18.21
CA SER A 52 17.74 6.13 -19.24
C SER A 52 18.59 7.39 -19.11
N GLY A 53 19.68 7.47 -19.88
CA GLY A 53 20.58 8.64 -19.91
C GLY A 53 21.94 8.40 -19.24
N ARG A 54 22.78 9.43 -19.23
CA ARG A 54 24.19 9.35 -18.78
C ARG A 54 24.37 8.91 -17.31
N HIS A 55 23.34 9.06 -16.49
CA HIS A 55 23.31 8.68 -15.06
C HIS A 55 22.46 7.43 -14.81
N PHE A 56 22.23 6.60 -15.84
CA PHE A 56 21.38 5.42 -15.75
C PHE A 56 21.68 4.56 -14.53
N ARG A 57 22.95 4.17 -14.33
CA ARG A 57 23.35 3.26 -13.25
C ARG A 57 22.99 3.82 -11.87
N ASP A 58 23.32 5.08 -11.61
CA ASP A 58 23.16 5.68 -10.28
C ASP A 58 21.67 5.81 -9.93
N TYR A 59 20.86 6.28 -10.87
CA TYR A 59 19.41 6.38 -10.65
C TYR A 59 18.72 5.02 -10.62
N HIS A 60 19.17 4.06 -11.43
CA HIS A 60 18.61 2.71 -11.43
C HIS A 60 18.80 2.05 -10.06
N LEU A 61 20.01 2.11 -9.48
CA LEU A 61 20.30 1.56 -8.16
C LEU A 61 19.57 2.32 -7.04
N MET A 62 19.57 3.67 -7.09
CA MET A 62 18.86 4.49 -6.10
C MET A 62 17.36 4.19 -6.08
N LEU A 63 16.72 4.07 -7.25
CA LEU A 63 15.30 3.75 -7.34
C LEU A 63 15.00 2.34 -6.85
N ASP A 64 15.93 1.40 -7.06
CA ASP A 64 15.79 0.03 -6.55
C ASP A 64 15.83 0.00 -5.02
N GLU A 65 16.84 0.64 -4.43
CA GLU A 65 16.99 0.78 -2.97
C GLU A 65 15.75 1.43 -2.33
N HIS A 66 15.25 2.53 -2.92
CA HIS A 66 14.03 3.16 -2.44
C HIS A 66 12.82 2.24 -2.57
N SER A 67 12.72 1.46 -3.65
CA SER A 67 11.60 0.53 -3.84
C SER A 67 11.58 -0.58 -2.78
N ASP A 68 12.75 -1.08 -2.38
CA ASP A 68 12.87 -2.09 -1.33
C ASP A 68 12.47 -1.53 0.03
N GLN A 69 12.92 -0.31 0.36
CA GLN A 69 12.51 0.39 1.58
C GLN A 69 10.99 0.62 1.62
N ILE A 70 10.39 1.07 0.52
CA ILE A 70 8.93 1.28 0.42
C ILE A 70 8.20 -0.06 0.61
N PHE A 71 8.64 -1.11 -0.09
CA PHE A 71 8.01 -2.43 -0.01
C PHE A 71 8.06 -3.01 1.40
N ALA A 72 9.18 -2.85 2.12
CA ALA A 72 9.33 -3.28 3.50
C ALA A 72 8.32 -2.64 4.47
N THR A 73 7.81 -1.44 4.17
CA THR A 73 6.77 -0.80 5.00
C THR A 73 5.39 -1.42 4.85
N THR A 74 5.13 -2.15 3.75
CA THR A 74 3.79 -2.71 3.46
C THR A 74 3.36 -3.74 4.51
N ASP A 75 4.27 -4.62 4.91
CA ASP A 75 4.02 -5.66 5.91
C ASP A 75 3.72 -5.06 7.28
N GLN A 76 4.54 -4.11 7.73
CA GLN A 76 4.34 -3.42 9.02
C GLN A 76 2.95 -2.78 9.12
N LEU A 77 2.48 -2.14 8.04
CA LEU A 77 1.14 -1.54 7.99
C LEU A 77 0.04 -2.61 7.99
N ALA A 78 0.18 -3.66 7.19
CA ALA A 78 -0.80 -4.75 7.11
C ALA A 78 -0.92 -5.51 8.44
N GLU A 79 0.21 -5.89 9.04
CA GLU A 79 0.26 -6.55 10.34
C GLU A 79 -0.31 -5.66 11.44
N ARG A 80 -0.06 -4.35 11.41
CA ARG A 80 -0.62 -3.43 12.41
C ARG A 80 -2.14 -3.47 12.41
N ILE A 81 -2.78 -3.48 11.24
CA ILE A 81 -4.24 -3.62 11.14
C ILE A 81 -4.68 -4.98 11.70
N ARG A 82 -3.99 -6.06 11.31
CA ARG A 82 -4.34 -7.42 11.75
C ARG A 82 -4.21 -7.60 13.27
N LYS A 83 -3.16 -7.04 13.89
CA LYS A 83 -2.93 -7.04 15.35
C LYS A 83 -4.00 -6.26 16.13
N LEU A 84 -4.72 -5.34 15.48
CA LEU A 84 -5.86 -4.64 16.07
C LEU A 84 -7.20 -5.35 15.84
N GLY A 85 -7.21 -6.53 15.19
CA GLY A 85 -8.43 -7.24 14.82
C GLY A 85 -9.08 -6.74 13.52
N GLY A 86 -8.45 -5.79 12.82
CA GLY A 86 -8.94 -5.26 11.54
C GLY A 86 -8.63 -6.18 10.36
N ASN A 87 -9.31 -5.91 9.24
CA ASN A 87 -9.05 -6.55 7.95
C ASN A 87 -8.17 -5.66 7.07
N THR A 88 -7.20 -6.26 6.37
CA THR A 88 -6.31 -5.57 5.42
C THR A 88 -6.79 -5.73 3.97
N LEU A 89 -6.06 -5.13 3.02
CA LEU A 89 -6.29 -5.23 1.58
C LEU A 89 -6.24 -6.70 1.10
N ARG A 90 -7.12 -7.05 0.15
CA ARG A 90 -7.32 -8.43 -0.30
C ARG A 90 -7.08 -8.64 -1.79
N SER A 91 -6.94 -7.57 -2.57
CA SER A 91 -6.73 -7.67 -4.01
C SER A 91 -6.12 -6.40 -4.60
N ILE A 92 -5.52 -6.54 -5.78
CA ILE A 92 -5.01 -5.41 -6.57
C ILE A 92 -6.14 -4.45 -6.97
N GLY A 93 -7.33 -4.98 -7.27
CA GLY A 93 -8.51 -4.15 -7.54
C GLY A 93 -8.93 -3.28 -6.35
N GLN A 94 -8.75 -3.78 -5.12
CA GLN A 94 -9.00 -3.01 -3.91
C GLN A 94 -7.95 -1.92 -3.71
N ILE A 95 -6.67 -2.21 -3.96
CA ILE A 95 -5.59 -1.20 -3.98
C ILE A 95 -5.96 -0.08 -4.97
N ALA A 96 -6.35 -0.45 -6.19
CA ALA A 96 -6.67 0.52 -7.23
C ALA A 96 -7.85 1.45 -6.88
N LYS A 97 -8.81 0.95 -6.10
CA LYS A 97 -9.99 1.71 -5.64
C LYS A 97 -9.67 2.64 -4.46
N LEU A 98 -8.78 2.24 -3.56
CA LEU A 98 -8.50 2.95 -2.31
C LEU A 98 -7.32 3.92 -2.41
N GLN A 99 -6.39 3.70 -3.34
CA GLN A 99 -5.28 4.62 -3.56
C GLN A 99 -5.80 6.04 -3.85
N THR A 100 -5.19 7.03 -3.21
CA THR A 100 -5.46 8.45 -3.47
C THR A 100 -4.44 9.04 -4.45
N THR A 101 -3.27 8.40 -4.54
CA THR A 101 -2.16 8.86 -5.38
C THR A 101 -2.48 8.61 -6.85
N THR A 102 -3.14 9.59 -7.46
CA THR A 102 -3.60 9.54 -8.86
C THR A 102 -2.52 8.96 -9.79
N MET A 103 -2.82 7.84 -10.44
CA MET A 103 -2.06 7.35 -11.60
C MET A 103 -2.44 8.18 -12.83
N ARG A 104 -2.15 9.48 -12.83
CA ARG A 104 -2.11 10.23 -14.08
C ARG A 104 -0.83 9.78 -14.77
N THR A 105 -1.02 8.92 -15.77
CA THR A 105 -0.05 8.47 -16.77
C THR A 105 1.26 9.25 -16.70
N MET A 106 2.22 8.77 -15.88
CA MET A 106 3.59 9.34 -15.85
C MET A 106 4.22 9.25 -17.25
N CYS A 107 3.72 8.35 -18.09
CA CYS A 107 3.97 8.25 -19.52
C CYS A 107 3.20 9.29 -20.37
N ARG A 108 3.26 10.59 -20.03
CA ARG A 108 3.09 11.68 -21.02
C ARG A 108 4.31 12.61 -21.10
N ARG A 109 5.29 12.47 -20.21
CA ARG A 109 6.56 13.22 -20.24
C ARG A 109 7.79 12.33 -20.05
N ALA A 110 7.80 11.13 -20.63
CA ALA A 110 9.04 10.38 -20.91
C ALA A 110 9.97 11.10 -21.94
N ARG A 111 9.79 12.42 -22.13
CA ARG A 111 10.69 13.32 -22.86
C ARG A 111 11.57 14.17 -21.94
N CYS A 112 11.43 14.06 -20.61
CA CYS A 112 12.25 14.85 -19.68
C CYS A 112 13.55 14.15 -19.22
N CYS A 113 13.71 12.84 -19.45
CA CYS A 113 14.87 12.08 -18.95
C CYS A 113 15.80 11.56 -20.07
N ALA A 114 15.50 11.84 -21.34
CA ALA A 114 16.28 11.40 -22.50
C ALA A 114 16.88 12.60 -23.26
N SER A 115 17.51 13.51 -22.53
CA SER A 115 18.40 14.56 -23.08
C SER A 115 19.83 14.29 -22.64
#